data_AF-V7FSZ1-F1
#
_entry.id   AF-V7FSZ1-F1
#
_cell.length_a   1.000
_cell.length_b   1.000
_cell.length_c   1.000
_cell.angle_alpha   90.00
_cell.angle_beta   90.00
_cell.angle_gamma   90.00
#
_symmetry.space_group_name_H-M   'P 1'
#
loop_
_entity.id
_entity.type
_entity.pdbx_description
1 polymer ?
#
loop_
_entity_poly.entity_id
_entity_poly.type
_entity_poly.pdbx_seq_one_letter_code
_entity_poly.pdbx_strand_id
1 'polypeptide(L)'
;MQIFDRIDSLIDADDCRAAIEEARALLFRFQQRSDALTHAIDDFLLDLITLAFIVECYGRGFELLAQTLARRRLAKVRLLLEASIPLERNDAQSLLLTGYRAAFRHSDEGN
;
A
#
# COMPACT_ATOMS: atom_id res chain seq x y z
N MET A 1 -0.41 3.83 12.80
CA MET A 1 -0.52 4.67 11.59
C MET A 1 0.82 5.27 11.17
N GLN A 2 1.68 5.76 12.09
CA GLN A 2 2.98 6.39 11.77
C GLN A 2 3.93 5.64 10.80
N ILE A 3 3.90 4.30 10.77
CA ILE A 3 4.73 3.51 9.83
C ILE A 3 4.30 3.73 8.38
N PHE A 4 2.99 3.78 8.13
CA PHE A 4 2.47 3.97 6.77
C PHE A 4 2.68 5.40 6.29
N ASP A 5 2.54 6.38 7.19
CA ASP A 5 2.83 7.78 6.86
C ASP A 5 4.32 7.96 6.52
N ARG A 6 5.20 7.19 7.18
CA ARG A 6 6.63 7.13 6.82
C ARG A 6 6.87 6.48 5.45
N ILE A 7 6.17 5.38 5.14
CA ILE A 7 6.28 4.73 3.82
C ILE A 7 5.72 5.63 2.71
N ASP A 8 4.64 6.37 2.97
CA ASP A 8 4.12 7.37 2.03
C ASP A 8 5.19 8.43 1.70
N SER A 9 5.93 8.92 2.69
CA SER A 9 7.05 9.86 2.46
C SER A 9 8.21 9.25 1.67
N LEU A 10 8.43 7.94 1.76
CA LEU A 10 9.48 7.24 1.00
C LEU A 10 9.14 7.13 -0.50
N ILE A 11 7.85 7.17 -0.85
CA ILE A 11 7.40 7.18 -2.26
C ILE A 11 7.83 8.48 -2.97
N ASP A 12 7.97 9.57 -2.22
CA ASP A 12 8.38 10.89 -2.74
C ASP A 12 9.89 11.15 -2.60
N ALA A 13 10.66 10.17 -2.10
CA ALA A 13 12.09 10.35 -1.88
C ALA A 13 12.88 10.32 -3.19
N ASP A 14 13.84 11.24 -3.34
CA ASP A 14 14.73 11.26 -4.51
C ASP A 14 15.68 10.03 -4.55
N ASP A 15 16.07 9.49 -3.38
CA ASP A 15 16.84 8.25 -3.28
C ASP A 15 15.92 7.04 -3.24
N CYS A 16 15.54 6.57 -4.42
CA CYS A 16 14.67 5.42 -4.60
C CYS A 16 15.26 4.14 -4.00
N ARG A 17 16.58 3.95 -4.03
CA ARG A 17 17.23 2.73 -3.50
C ARG A 17 17.14 2.70 -1.97
N ALA A 18 17.45 3.80 -1.31
CA ALA A 18 17.30 3.91 0.14
C ALA A 18 15.84 3.74 0.56
N ALA A 19 14.91 4.33 -0.20
CA ALA A 19 13.47 4.22 0.04
C ALA A 19 12.96 2.77 0.00
N ILE A 20 13.41 1.97 -0.97
CA ILE A 20 13.01 0.55 -1.10
C ILE A 20 13.50 -0.26 0.10
N GLU A 21 14.77 -0.14 0.47
CA GLU A 21 15.34 -0.90 1.60
C GLU A 21 14.66 -0.52 2.92
N GLU A 22 14.38 0.76 3.13
CA GLU A 22 13.69 1.23 4.32
C GLU A 22 12.23 0.76 4.36
N ALA A 23 11.50 0.86 3.25
CA ALA A 23 10.13 0.34 3.17
C ALA A 23 10.07 -1.17 3.43
N ARG A 24 11.02 -1.93 2.90
CA ARG A 24 11.15 -3.37 3.16
C ARG A 24 11.39 -3.66 4.64
N ALA A 25 12.32 -2.96 5.28
CA ALA A 25 12.60 -3.12 6.71
C ALA A 25 11.39 -2.76 7.59
N LEU A 26 10.63 -1.72 7.21
CA LEU A 26 9.41 -1.33 7.90
C LEU A 26 8.31 -2.39 7.75
N LEU A 27 8.13 -2.97 6.57
CA LEU A 27 7.07 -3.93 6.26
C LEU A 27 7.39 -5.37 6.67
N PHE A 28 8.67 -5.74 6.82
CA PHE A 28 9.11 -7.08 7.21
C PHE A 28 8.43 -7.58 8.50
N ARG A 29 8.18 -6.68 9.45
CA ARG A 29 7.50 -6.99 10.73
C ARG A 29 6.05 -7.49 10.57
N PHE A 30 5.45 -7.32 9.39
CA PHE A 30 4.06 -7.68 9.11
C PHE A 30 3.88 -8.92 8.23
N GLN A 31 4.94 -9.40 7.56
CA GLN A 31 4.91 -10.55 6.64
C GLN A 31 4.55 -11.89 7.30
N GLN A 32 4.49 -11.99 8.63
CA GLN A 32 4.15 -13.24 9.34
C GLN A 32 2.69 -13.28 9.82
N ARG A 33 1.89 -12.23 9.55
CA ARG A 33 0.51 -12.14 10.05
C ARG A 33 -0.50 -12.89 9.18
N SER A 34 -0.30 -12.94 7.87
CA SER A 34 -1.21 -13.62 6.92
C SER A 34 -0.56 -13.71 5.54
N ASP A 35 -0.76 -14.82 4.83
CA ASP A 35 -0.28 -15.01 3.44
C ASP A 35 -0.80 -13.92 2.50
N ALA A 36 -2.07 -13.50 2.66
CA ALA A 36 -2.65 -12.43 1.86
C ALA A 36 -1.95 -11.07 2.08
N LEU A 37 -1.49 -10.83 3.30
CA LEU A 37 -0.74 -9.62 3.65
C LEU A 37 0.69 -9.69 3.11
N THR A 38 1.33 -10.85 3.18
CA THR A 38 2.66 -11.10 2.61
C THR A 38 2.66 -10.84 1.11
N HIS A 39 1.70 -11.40 0.38
CA HIS A 39 1.55 -11.15 -1.06
C HIS A 39 1.28 -9.67 -1.37
N ALA A 40 0.46 -8.98 -0.57
CA ALA A 40 0.22 -7.55 -0.77
C ALA A 40 1.47 -6.68 -0.51
N ILE A 41 2.32 -7.08 0.45
CA ILE A 41 3.60 -6.43 0.72
C ILE A 41 4.57 -6.65 -0.45
N ASP A 42 4.68 -7.88 -0.95
CA ASP A 42 5.56 -8.21 -2.08
C ASP A 42 5.14 -7.46 -3.35
N ASP A 43 3.83 -7.40 -3.63
CA ASP A 43 3.24 -6.60 -4.70
C ASP A 43 3.62 -5.11 -4.59
N PHE A 44 3.53 -4.55 -3.39
CA PHE A 44 3.89 -3.15 -3.14
C PHE A 44 5.39 -2.90 -3.36
N LEU A 45 6.26 -3.78 -2.87
CA LEU A 45 7.71 -3.66 -3.05
C LEU A 45 8.12 -3.77 -4.52
N LEU A 46 7.48 -4.68 -5.26
CA LEU A 46 7.70 -4.84 -6.71
C LEU A 46 7.34 -3.57 -7.48
N ASP A 47 6.23 -2.92 -7.11
CA ASP A 47 5.84 -1.66 -7.72
C ASP A 47 6.77 -0.51 -7.34
N LEU A 48 7.29 -0.48 -6.12
CA LEU A 48 8.25 0.54 -5.67
C LEU A 48 9.58 0.40 -6.43
N ILE A 49 10.04 -0.83 -6.68
CA ILE A 49 11.19 -1.11 -7.55
C ILE A 49 10.90 -0.69 -9.00
N THR A 50 9.69 -0.95 -9.48
CA THR A 50 9.27 -0.55 -10.83
C THR A 50 9.23 0.98 -10.97
N LEU A 51 8.77 1.70 -9.95
CA LEU A 51 8.82 3.17 -9.88
C LEU A 51 10.25 3.67 -9.97
N ALA A 52 11.16 3.11 -9.16
CA ALA A 52 12.58 3.47 -9.19
C ALA A 52 13.18 3.29 -10.59
N PHE A 53 12.91 2.13 -11.21
CA PHE A 53 13.36 1.83 -12.56
C PHE A 53 12.80 2.81 -13.61
N ILE A 54 11.51 3.16 -13.54
CA ILE A 54 10.88 4.09 -14.47
C ILE A 54 11.49 5.49 -14.34
N VAL A 55 11.67 5.98 -13.11
CA VAL A 55 12.28 7.29 -12.85
C VAL A 55 13.73 7.33 -13.35
N GLU A 56 14.51 6.27 -13.11
CA GLU A 56 15.89 6.15 -13.59
C GLU A 56 15.98 6.11 -15.12
N CYS A 57 15.08 5.36 -15.79
CA CYS A 57 15.18 5.10 -17.22
C CYS A 57 14.46 6.12 -18.11
N TYR A 58 13.36 6.72 -17.63
CA TYR A 58 12.49 7.61 -18.41
C TYR A 58 12.34 9.01 -17.80
N GLY A 59 13.00 9.26 -16.67
CA GLY A 59 12.98 10.54 -15.97
C GLY A 59 11.65 10.84 -15.27
N ARG A 60 11.56 12.07 -14.73
CA ARG A 60 10.44 12.57 -13.91
C ARG A 60 9.07 12.59 -14.63
N GLY A 61 9.01 12.37 -15.95
CA GLY A 61 7.77 12.46 -16.74
C GLY A 61 6.69 11.44 -16.34
N PHE A 62 7.09 10.30 -15.76
CA PHE A 62 6.17 9.24 -15.32
C PHE A 62 6.11 9.06 -13.80
N GLU A 63 6.87 9.88 -13.06
CA GLU A 63 6.99 9.81 -11.61
C GLU A 63 5.62 9.91 -10.92
N LEU A 64 4.79 10.89 -11.31
CA LEU A 64 3.47 11.10 -10.70
C LEU A 64 2.54 9.89 -10.84
N LEU A 65 2.55 9.22 -12.01
CA LEU A 65 1.71 8.05 -12.27
C LEU A 65 2.19 6.85 -11.44
N ALA A 66 3.50 6.64 -11.36
CA ALA A 66 4.07 5.54 -10.61
C ALA A 66 3.98 5.76 -9.08
N GLN A 67 4.12 6.99 -8.58
CA GLN A 67 3.81 7.34 -7.19
C GLN A 67 2.33 7.08 -6.84
N THR A 68 1.41 7.44 -7.74
CA THR A 68 -0.03 7.19 -7.54
C THR A 68 -0.33 5.70 -7.41
N LEU A 69 0.33 4.88 -8.24
CA LEU A 69 0.19 3.43 -8.21
C LEU A 69 0.76 2.84 -6.90
N ALA A 70 1.95 3.26 -6.47
CA ALA A 70 2.55 2.85 -5.20
C ALA A 70 1.65 3.20 -4.00
N ARG A 71 1.06 4.41 -3.96
CA ARG A 71 0.11 4.83 -2.92
C ARG A 71 -1.16 3.98 -2.90
N ARG A 72 -1.72 3.64 -4.06
CA ARG A 72 -2.89 2.73 -4.15
C ARG A 72 -2.59 1.35 -3.57
N ARG A 73 -1.41 0.80 -3.85
CA ARG A 73 -0.98 -0.50 -3.31
C ARG A 73 -0.69 -0.43 -1.81
N LEU A 74 -0.09 0.65 -1.33
CA LEU A 74 0.10 0.87 0.11
C LEU A 74 -1.23 0.92 0.86
N ALA A 75 -2.25 1.57 0.29
CA ALA A 75 -3.60 1.58 0.87
C ALA A 75 -4.19 0.17 1.00
N LYS A 76 -3.95 -0.71 0.02
CA LYS A 76 -4.34 -2.13 0.08
C LYS A 76 -3.63 -2.87 1.23
N VAL A 77 -2.32 -2.63 1.42
CA VAL A 77 -1.55 -3.19 2.56
C VAL A 77 -2.11 -2.72 3.90
N ARG A 78 -2.45 -1.42 4.02
CA ARG A 78 -3.08 -0.84 5.23
C ARG A 78 -4.39 -1.55 5.57
N LEU A 79 -5.28 -1.70 4.59
CA LEU A 79 -6.59 -2.32 4.78
C LEU A 79 -6.48 -3.80 5.19
N LEU A 80 -5.58 -4.56 4.55
CA LEU A 80 -5.38 -5.97 4.89
C LEU A 80 -4.77 -6.14 6.28
N LEU A 81 -3.86 -5.25 6.68
CA LEU A 81 -3.31 -5.26 8.03
C LEU A 81 -4.40 -4.96 9.07
N GLU A 82 -5.25 -3.96 8.84
CA GLU A 82 -6.37 -3.63 9.73
C GLU A 82 -7.38 -4.77 9.81
N ALA A 83 -7.71 -5.42 8.69
CA ALA A 83 -8.60 -6.57 8.65
C ALA A 83 -8.01 -7.84 9.30
N SER A 84 -6.67 -7.94 9.41
CA SER A 84 -5.97 -9.04 10.07
C SER A 84 -5.88 -8.90 11.59
N ILE A 85 -6.21 -7.73 12.14
CA ILE A 85 -6.35 -7.55 13.59
C ILE A 85 -7.68 -8.20 13.99
N PRO A 86 -7.71 -9.19 14.91
CA PRO A 86 -8.96 -9.71 15.44
C PRO A 86 -9.71 -8.54 16.07
N LEU A 87 -10.79 -8.10 15.41
CA LEU A 87 -11.73 -7.15 15.97
C LEU A 87 -12.26 -7.77 17.26
N GLU A 88 -11.79 -7.29 18.41
CA GLU A 88 -12.67 -7.29 19.57
C GLU A 88 -13.90 -6.50 19.16
N ARG A 89 -14.96 -7.27 18.92
CA ARG A 89 -16.22 -6.89 18.32
C ARG A 89 -16.85 -5.78 19.16
N ASN A 90 -16.65 -4.53 18.75
CA ASN A 90 -17.39 -3.40 19.28
C ASN A 90 -18.25 -2.84 18.15
N ASP A 91 -19.56 -3.02 18.30
CA ASP A 91 -20.57 -2.98 17.23
C ASP A 91 -20.68 -1.63 16.49
N ALA A 92 -19.97 -0.59 16.93
CA ALA A 92 -19.93 0.72 16.28
C ALA A 92 -19.09 0.75 14.98
N GLN A 93 -18.05 -0.09 14.83
CA GLN A 93 -17.18 -0.06 13.65
C GLN A 93 -17.74 -0.84 12.43
N SER A 94 -18.74 -1.69 12.66
CA SER A 94 -19.39 -2.49 11.60
C SER A 94 -20.11 -1.62 10.56
N LEU A 95 -20.68 -0.48 10.99
CA LEU A 95 -21.40 0.43 10.10
C LEU A 95 -20.46 1.21 9.17
N LEU A 96 -19.26 1.57 9.63
CA LEU A 96 -18.27 2.29 8.82
C LEU A 96 -17.64 1.40 7.73
N LEU A 97 -17.35 0.13 8.07
CA LEU A 97 -16.80 -0.83 7.10
C LEU A 97 -17.82 -1.28 6.04
N THR A 98 -19.11 -1.29 6.38
CA THR A 98 -20.18 -1.63 5.43
C THR A 98 -20.35 -0.54 4.38
N GLY A 99 -20.26 0.74 4.77
CA GLY A 99 -20.27 1.86 3.81
C GLY A 99 -19.06 1.87 2.88
N TYR A 100 -17.86 1.56 3.40
CA TYR A 100 -16.63 1.56 2.60
C TYR A 100 -16.54 0.38 1.62
N ARG A 101 -17.10 -0.80 1.97
CA ARG A 101 -17.19 -1.95 1.05
C ARG A 101 -18.18 -1.74 -0.10
N ALA A 102 -19.23 -0.93 0.09
CA ALA A 102 -20.18 -0.60 -0.96
C ALA A 102 -19.58 0.35 -2.01
N ALA A 103 -18.71 1.29 -1.60
CA ALA A 103 -18.07 2.25 -2.50
C ALA A 103 -17.10 1.60 -3.51
N PHE A 104 -16.48 0.48 -3.16
CA PHE A 104 -15.56 -0.24 -4.07
C PHE A 104 -16.24 -1.30 -4.95
N ARG A 105 -17.51 -1.65 -4.70
CA ARG A 105 -18.24 -2.63 -5.53
C ARG A 105 -18.88 -2.00 -6.77
N HIS A 106 -19.03 -0.68 -6.81
CA HIS A 106 -19.66 0.02 -7.95
C HIS A 106 -18.70 0.44 -9.07
N SER A 107 -17.41 0.10 -8.99
CA SER A 107 -16.43 0.48 -10.03
C SER A 107 -16.10 -0.64 -11.02
N ASP A 108 -16.75 -1.81 -10.92
CA ASP A 108 -16.50 -2.98 -11.77
C ASP A 108 -17.74 -3.47 -12.53
N GLU A 109 -18.79 -2.65 -12.61
CA GLU A 109 -19.94 -2.91 -13.50
C GLU A 109 -20.30 -1.65 -14.29
N GLY A 110 -19.86 -1.60 -15.55
CA GLY A 110 -20.57 -0.92 -16.65
C GLY A 110 -20.06 0.47 -17.06
N ASN A 111 -19.15 0.54 -18.02
CA ASN A 111 -19.46 0.73 -19.46
C ASN A 111 -18.18 0.97 -20.27
#